data_AF-A0A8J7BHL4-F1
#
_entry.id   AF-A0A8J7BHL4-F1
#
_cell.length_a   1.000
_cell.length_b   1.000
_cell.length_c   1.000
_cell.angle_alpha   90.00
_cell.angle_beta   90.00
_cell.angle_gamma   90.00
#
_symmetry.space_group_name_H-M   'P 1'
#
loop_
_entity.id
_entity.type
_entity.pdbx_description
1 polymer ?
#
loop_
_entity_poly.entity_id
_entity_poly.type
_entity_poly.pdbx_seq_one_letter_code
_entity_poly.pdbx_strand_id
1 'polypeptide(L)'
;MATKKTTGKSSSQPSESPISTPTSAGQGFKVQVFYLAASSNSPSAPTKDALWFATYPIIPRIGDCVFRDGVYYRVERVFLYENLAAGWCADVEVTFYGRR
;
A
#
# COMPACT_ATOMS: atom_id res chain seq x y z
N MET A 1 7.33 -64.33 -22.31
CA MET A 1 6.19 -64.80 -21.49
C MET A 1 6.50 -64.52 -20.03
N ALA A 2 5.46 -64.25 -19.23
CA ALA A 2 5.42 -63.87 -17.81
C ALA A 2 5.69 -62.39 -17.47
N THR A 3 4.98 -61.92 -16.44
CA THR A 3 4.25 -60.64 -16.33
C THR A 3 4.30 -60.03 -14.93
N LYS A 4 4.11 -58.70 -14.83
CA LYS A 4 3.51 -57.89 -13.71
C LYS A 4 4.40 -57.67 -12.44
N LYS A 5 4.35 -56.58 -11.66
CA LYS A 5 3.43 -55.40 -11.53
C LYS A 5 4.03 -54.29 -10.60
N THR A 6 3.84 -53.02 -10.98
CA THR A 6 3.45 -51.79 -10.21
C THR A 6 3.98 -51.48 -8.79
N THR A 7 4.46 -50.24 -8.55
CA THR A 7 3.74 -49.08 -7.93
C THR A 7 4.72 -48.04 -7.36
N GLY A 8 4.51 -46.74 -7.59
CA GLY A 8 5.13 -45.65 -6.80
C GLY A 8 5.15 -44.29 -7.50
N LYS A 9 4.30 -43.36 -7.05
CA LYS A 9 3.93 -42.06 -7.63
C LYS A 9 4.56 -40.92 -6.82
N SER A 10 4.60 -39.70 -7.40
CA SER A 10 4.70 -38.38 -6.72
C SER A 10 6.12 -37.96 -6.29
N SER A 11 6.60 -36.72 -6.43
CA SER A 11 6.08 -35.45 -6.93
C SER A 11 7.29 -34.55 -7.22
N SER A 12 7.23 -33.84 -8.33
CA SER A 12 8.10 -32.71 -8.68
C SER A 12 7.80 -31.51 -7.76
N GLN A 13 8.75 -31.10 -6.93
CA GLN A 13 8.79 -29.75 -6.35
C GLN A 13 9.95 -28.97 -6.99
N PRO A 14 9.71 -27.88 -7.72
CA PRO A 14 10.75 -26.91 -7.98
C PRO A 14 10.95 -26.09 -6.70
N SER A 15 12.19 -26.07 -6.22
CA SER A 15 12.63 -25.21 -5.12
C SER A 15 12.42 -23.74 -5.51
N GLU A 16 11.41 -23.09 -4.92
CA GLU A 16 11.24 -21.64 -5.01
C GLU A 16 12.46 -20.98 -4.34
N SER A 17 13.39 -20.53 -5.17
CA SER A 17 14.40 -19.57 -4.76
C SER A 17 13.69 -18.27 -4.37
N PRO A 18 14.12 -17.54 -3.33
CA PRO A 18 13.54 -16.24 -3.03
C PRO A 18 13.67 -15.37 -4.26
N ILE A 19 12.54 -14.85 -4.76
CA ILE A 19 12.55 -13.80 -5.76
C ILE A 19 13.25 -12.61 -5.11
N SER A 20 14.52 -12.41 -5.45
CA SER A 20 15.23 -11.16 -5.27
C SER A 20 14.45 -10.11 -6.05
N THR A 21 13.52 -9.44 -5.38
CA THR A 21 12.90 -8.24 -5.91
C THR A 21 14.04 -7.24 -6.14
N PRO A 22 14.16 -6.64 -7.34
CA PRO A 22 15.13 -5.59 -7.56
C PRO A 22 14.77 -4.44 -6.62
N THR A 23 15.55 -4.28 -5.55
CA THR A 23 15.54 -3.07 -4.74
C THR A 23 15.94 -1.93 -5.65
N SER A 24 14.95 -1.22 -6.22
CA SER A 24 15.17 0.09 -6.81
C SER A 24 15.42 1.06 -5.65
N ALA A 25 16.64 1.01 -5.13
CA ALA A 25 17.14 1.82 -4.02
C ALA A 25 17.37 3.27 -4.46
N GLY A 26 16.34 3.95 -4.97
CA GLY A 26 16.54 5.32 -5.44
C GLY A 26 15.31 6.19 -5.71
N GLN A 27 14.11 5.65 -5.88
CA GLN A 27 12.93 6.47 -6.16
C GLN A 27 11.73 5.93 -5.40
N GLY A 28 11.43 6.52 -4.25
CA GLY A 28 10.19 6.22 -3.54
C GLY A 28 8.96 6.54 -4.42
N PHE A 29 7.82 5.99 -4.05
CA PHE A 29 6.57 6.15 -4.76
C PHE A 29 5.96 7.51 -4.44
N LYS A 30 5.78 8.35 -5.45
CA LYS A 30 5.14 9.66 -5.32
C LYS A 30 3.63 9.45 -5.24
N VAL A 31 3.01 9.95 -4.18
CA VAL A 31 1.58 9.83 -3.96
C VAL A 31 0.98 11.17 -3.61
N GLN A 32 -0.23 11.39 -4.07
CA GLN A 32 -1.05 12.52 -3.66
C GLN A 32 -1.98 12.04 -2.54
N VAL A 33 -2.02 12.77 -1.44
CA VAL A 33 -2.79 12.40 -0.25
C VAL A 33 -3.87 13.44 -0.01
N PHE A 34 -5.10 12.98 0.13
CA PHE A 34 -6.28 13.79 0.35
C PHE A 34 -6.94 13.45 1.69
N TYR A 35 -7.21 14.50 2.46
CA TYR A 35 -7.98 14.45 3.70
C TYR A 35 -9.20 15.34 3.55
N LEU A 36 -10.38 14.75 3.79
CA LEU A 36 -11.66 15.45 3.82
C LEU A 36 -12.08 15.70 5.28
N ALA A 37 -12.13 16.94 5.72
CA ALA A 37 -12.48 17.29 7.10
C ALA A 37 -13.90 16.85 7.47
N ALA A 38 -14.84 16.92 6.52
CA ALA A 38 -16.22 16.46 6.71
C ALA A 38 -16.34 14.97 7.05
N SER A 39 -15.30 14.16 6.83
CA SER A 39 -15.31 12.73 7.16
C SER A 39 -15.06 12.43 8.64
N SER A 40 -14.59 13.41 9.42
CA SER A 40 -14.22 13.21 10.82
C SER A 40 -15.22 13.87 11.77
N ASN A 41 -15.68 13.10 12.76
CA ASN A 41 -16.52 13.61 13.86
C ASN A 41 -15.71 14.00 15.10
N SER A 42 -14.37 13.93 15.03
CA SER A 42 -13.52 14.18 16.20
C SER A 42 -13.29 15.68 16.40
N PRO A 43 -13.45 16.23 17.62
CA PRO A 43 -13.24 17.65 17.90
C PRO A 43 -11.77 18.07 17.77
N SER A 44 -10.83 17.12 17.84
CA SER A 44 -9.40 17.36 17.64
C SER A 44 -8.96 17.19 16.18
N ALA A 45 -9.87 16.83 15.28
CA ALA A 45 -9.53 16.67 13.89
C ALA A 45 -9.28 18.03 13.22
N PRO A 46 -8.36 18.10 12.24
CA PRO A 46 -8.23 19.28 11.41
C PRO A 46 -9.56 19.62 10.74
N THR A 47 -9.96 20.88 10.85
CA THR A 47 -11.27 21.39 10.39
C THR A 47 -11.31 21.77 8.91
N LYS A 48 -10.15 21.80 8.25
CA LYS A 48 -10.02 22.10 6.83
C LYS A 48 -9.57 20.88 6.07
N ASP A 49 -10.09 20.75 4.86
CA ASP A 49 -9.61 19.78 3.89
C ASP A 49 -8.13 20.02 3.62
N ALA A 50 -7.44 18.94 3.27
CA ALA A 50 -6.02 19.01 2.96
C ALA A 50 -5.67 18.12 1.78
N LEU A 51 -4.84 18.67 0.90
CA LEU A 51 -4.20 17.96 -0.19
C LEU A 51 -2.70 18.17 -0.04
N TRP A 52 -1.92 17.10 -0.10
CA TRP A 52 -0.48 17.21 -0.12
C TRP A 52 0.16 16.09 -0.93
N PHE A 53 1.45 16.27 -1.19
CA PHE A 53 2.26 15.37 -1.98
C PHE A 53 3.34 14.75 -1.11
N ALA A 54 3.48 13.45 -1.19
CA ALA A 54 4.45 12.70 -0.41
C ALA A 54 5.19 11.68 -1.27
N THR A 55 6.38 11.28 -0.82
CA THR A 55 7.13 10.19 -1.41
C THR A 55 7.38 9.16 -0.34
N TYR A 56 6.90 7.93 -0.54
CA TYR A 56 7.05 6.85 0.41
C TYR A 56 7.91 5.73 -0.17
N PRO A 57 8.67 4.98 0.66
CA PRO A 57 9.42 3.82 0.17
C PRO A 57 8.50 2.71 -0.36
N ILE A 58 7.24 2.69 0.06
CA ILE A 58 6.17 1.78 -0.38
C ILE A 58 4.89 2.61 -0.52
N ILE A 59 4.06 2.33 -1.52
CA ILE A 59 2.73 2.95 -1.63
C ILE A 59 1.92 2.59 -0.38
N PRO A 60 1.39 3.58 0.38
CA PRO A 60 0.56 3.33 1.54
C PRO A 60 -0.64 2.44 1.23
N ARG A 61 -1.02 1.59 2.17
CA ARG A 61 -2.16 0.67 2.06
C ARG A 61 -3.28 1.08 3.01
N ILE A 62 -4.49 0.61 2.74
CA ILE A 62 -5.64 0.82 3.63
C ILE A 62 -5.30 0.30 5.04
N GLY A 63 -5.51 1.16 6.05
CA GLY A 63 -5.17 0.89 7.45
C GLY A 63 -3.82 1.43 7.89
N ASP A 64 -2.91 1.77 6.97
CA ASP A 64 -1.63 2.38 7.32
C ASP A 64 -1.83 3.76 7.96
N CYS A 65 -0.84 4.17 8.76
CA CYS A 65 -0.80 5.51 9.35
C CYS A 65 0.22 6.37 8.60
N VAL A 66 -0.21 7.57 8.21
CA VAL A 66 0.67 8.62 7.66
C VAL A 66 0.71 9.81 8.61
N PHE A 67 1.84 10.51 8.66
CA PHE A 67 2.05 11.65 9.55
C PHE A 67 2.27 12.92 8.75
N ARG A 68 1.55 13.98 9.12
CA ARG A 68 1.70 15.31 8.53
C ARG A 68 1.38 16.39 9.55
N ASP A 69 2.25 17.38 9.66
CA ASP A 69 2.04 18.60 10.47
C ASP A 69 1.60 18.33 11.92
N GLY A 70 2.19 17.31 12.58
CA GLY A 70 1.83 16.95 13.96
C GLY A 70 0.61 16.04 14.09
N VAL A 71 -0.03 15.67 12.98
CA VAL A 71 -1.27 14.90 12.95
C VAL A 71 -1.04 13.54 12.28
N TYR A 72 -1.57 12.50 12.90
CA TYR A 72 -1.67 11.18 12.28
C TYR A 72 -2.97 11.06 11.51
N TYR A 73 -2.88 10.46 10.33
CA TYR A 73 -4.02 10.10 9.50
C TYR A 73 -3.96 8.61 9.17
N ARG A 74 -5.12 7.98 9.11
CA ARG A 74 -5.27 6.59 8.69
C ARG A 74 -5.69 6.56 7.24
N VAL A 75 -5.04 5.70 6.44
CA VAL A 75 -5.41 5.49 5.05
C VAL A 75 -6.72 4.70 4.97
N GLU A 76 -7.70 5.24 4.25
CA GLU A 76 -9.00 4.59 4.03
C GLU A 76 -9.17 4.07 2.61
N ARG A 77 -8.64 4.79 1.62
CA ARG A 77 -8.71 4.40 0.20
C ARG A 77 -7.39 4.67 -0.51
N VAL A 78 -7.08 3.81 -1.48
CA VAL A 78 -5.89 3.91 -2.32
C VAL A 78 -6.33 3.66 -3.75
N PHE A 79 -6.07 4.63 -4.61
CA PHE A 79 -6.36 4.57 -6.03
C PHE A 79 -5.04 4.53 -6.80
N LEU A 80 -4.73 3.36 -7.34
CA LEU A 80 -3.52 3.18 -8.13
C LEU A 80 -3.77 3.71 -9.56
N TYR A 81 -2.82 4.48 -10.09
CA TYR A 81 -2.81 4.94 -11.48
C TYR A 81 -3.98 5.86 -11.89
N GLU A 82 -4.78 6.36 -10.96
CA GLU A 82 -5.83 7.34 -11.26
C GLU A 82 -5.23 8.69 -11.68
N ASN A 83 -4.13 9.09 -11.02
CA ASN A 83 -3.34 10.25 -11.44
C ASN A 83 -2.44 9.90 -12.64
N LEU A 84 -2.86 10.34 -13.84
CA LEU A 84 -2.12 10.13 -15.11
C LEU A 84 -0.87 11.03 -15.25
N ALA A 85 -0.57 11.87 -14.26
CA ALA A 85 0.62 12.71 -14.32
C ALA A 85 1.90 11.87 -14.19
N ALA A 86 2.91 12.20 -14.98
CA ALA A 86 4.15 11.42 -15.06
C ALA A 86 4.84 11.29 -13.69
N GLY A 87 5.10 10.04 -13.29
CA GLY A 87 5.81 9.71 -12.05
C GLY A 87 4.94 9.65 -10.79
N TRP A 88 3.62 9.81 -10.89
CA TRP A 88 2.70 9.56 -9.78
C TRP A 88 2.26 8.10 -9.75
N CYS A 89 2.19 7.55 -8.53
CA CYS A 89 1.93 6.13 -8.33
C CYS A 89 0.53 5.87 -7.77
N ALA A 90 0.01 6.77 -6.93
CA ALA A 90 -1.30 6.61 -6.32
C ALA A 90 -1.89 7.93 -5.80
N ASP A 91 -3.22 7.97 -5.75
CA ASP A 91 -3.98 8.88 -4.90
C ASP A 91 -4.42 8.13 -3.63
N VAL A 92 -4.29 8.78 -2.48
CA VAL A 92 -4.53 8.17 -1.17
C VAL A 92 -5.51 9.04 -0.41
N GLU A 93 -6.64 8.49 -0.02
CA GLU A 93 -7.57 9.17 0.87
C GLU A 93 -7.37 8.72 2.30
N VAL A 94 -7.37 9.68 3.21
CA VAL A 94 -7.09 9.46 4.62
C VAL A 94 -8.15 10.10 5.51
N THR A 95 -8.30 9.54 6.70
CA THR A 95 -9.11 10.10 7.80
C THR A 95 -8.23 10.46 8.98
N PHE A 96 -8.71 11.37 9.83
CA PHE A 96 -8.00 11.74 11.04
C PHE A 96 -7.85 10.54 11.97
N TYR A 97 -6.61 10.23 12.36
CA TYR A 97 -6.31 9.18 13.33
C TYR A 97 -6.03 9.79 14.70
N GLY A 98 -7.11 10.15 15.39
CA GLY A 98 -7.06 10.47 16.82
C GLY A 98 -6.90 9.19 17.62
N ARG A 99 -5.68 8.91 18.11
CA ARG A 99 -5.49 7.89 19.14
C ARG A 99 -6.30 8.33 20.37
N ARG A 100 -7.20 7.45 20.83
CA ARG A 100 -8.10 7.68 21.97
C ARG A 100 -7.35 8.14 23.22
#